data_AF-T0Q0F0-F1
#
_entry.id   AF-T0Q0F0-F1
#
_cell.length_a   1.000
_cell.length_b   1.000
_cell.length_c   1.000
_cell.angle_alpha   90.00
_cell.angle_beta   90.00
_cell.angle_gamma   90.00
#
_symmetry.space_group_name_H-M   'P 1'
#
loop_
_entity.id
_entity.type
_entity.pdbx_description
1 polymer ?
#
loop_
_entity_poly.entity_id
_entity_poly.type
_entity_poly.pdbx_seq_one_letter_code
_entity_poly.pdbx_strand_id
1 'polypeptide(L)'
;MVVVQIKLGEQDGFLYEATCATPNDHLVRDLVHVHNARIRLASLNAYVPGLFTHGVAKHPQNQGIDSYATDQVRKEEFYEEDPLGQRTGNGVCPSLRETLGRMVEDVKAYLKSNMREPVLLPALQEKLDNFRGIVMMGFPMGLPEYDIVQMLLDGNDEEALAGLQASQDLMDPATAELWWAGKQFFRDDTVGDRVGKNEKTKVIARLARKSGGAPQREPAVSEDERKAMMAHYFKKQEELKKLADEDEDDYLHSSWANPSALKNQLRGTNNLRPF
;
A
#
# COMPACT_ATOMS: atom_id res chain seq x y z
N MET A 1 -25.08 -11.34 4.69
CA MET A 1 -24.02 -10.45 4.21
C MET A 1 -22.79 -11.22 3.71
N VAL A 2 -22.39 -10.93 2.48
CA VAL A 2 -21.13 -11.38 1.89
C VAL A 2 -20.11 -10.25 2.07
N VAL A 3 -18.93 -10.57 2.61
CA VAL A 3 -17.83 -9.61 2.75
C VAL A 3 -16.81 -9.87 1.64
N VAL A 4 -16.62 -8.89 0.78
CA VAL A 4 -15.66 -8.92 -0.33
C VAL A 4 -14.40 -8.17 0.11
N GLN A 5 -13.31 -8.90 0.29
CA GLN A 5 -11.99 -8.33 0.50
C GLN A 5 -11.32 -8.14 -0.86
N ILE A 6 -11.12 -6.90 -1.27
CA ILE A 6 -10.35 -6.57 -2.47
C ILE A 6 -8.88 -6.52 -2.09
N LYS A 7 -8.07 -7.41 -2.66
CA LYS A 7 -6.61 -7.41 -2.53
C LYS A 7 -6.01 -6.71 -3.75
N LEU A 8 -5.25 -5.64 -3.54
CA LEU A 8 -4.57 -4.87 -4.58
C LEU A 8 -3.06 -5.15 -4.57
N GLY A 9 -2.49 -5.34 -3.37
CA GLY A 9 -1.12 -5.76 -3.15
C GLY A 9 -1.00 -6.61 -1.88
N GLU A 10 0.22 -6.81 -1.37
CA GLU A 10 0.43 -7.57 -0.13
C GLU A 10 -0.13 -6.86 1.11
N GLN A 11 0.01 -5.54 1.16
CA GLN A 11 -0.42 -4.71 2.29
C GLN A 11 -1.53 -3.72 1.94
N ASP A 12 -2.01 -3.75 0.70
CA ASP A 12 -3.08 -2.85 0.23
C ASP A 12 -4.31 -3.61 -0.24
N GLY A 13 -5.46 -3.07 0.14
CA GLY A 13 -6.76 -3.62 -0.10
C GLY A 13 -7.83 -2.92 0.73
N PHE A 14 -9.07 -3.37 0.57
CA PHE A 14 -10.19 -2.90 1.36
C PHE A 14 -11.29 -3.96 1.48
N LEU A 15 -12.12 -3.85 2.52
CA LEU A 15 -13.31 -4.65 2.68
C LEU A 15 -14.53 -3.90 2.13
N TYR A 16 -15.46 -4.63 1.54
CA TYR A 16 -16.74 -4.13 1.05
C TYR A 16 -17.84 -5.14 1.38
N GLU A 17 -19.02 -4.66 1.75
CA GLU A 17 -20.17 -5.49 2.10
C GLU A 17 -21.20 -5.52 0.99
N ALA A 18 -21.64 -6.73 0.63
CA ALA A 18 -22.66 -6.95 -0.37
C ALA A 18 -23.63 -8.06 0.08
N THR A 19 -24.70 -8.26 -0.69
CA THR A 19 -25.65 -9.37 -0.49
C THR A 19 -25.51 -10.38 -1.61
N CYS A 20 -25.96 -11.63 -1.40
CA CYS A 20 -25.95 -12.63 -2.47
C CYS A 20 -26.84 -12.23 -3.65
N ALA A 21 -27.86 -11.40 -3.41
CA ALA A 21 -28.80 -10.93 -4.43
C ALA A 21 -28.27 -9.72 -5.23
N THR A 22 -27.16 -9.10 -4.81
CA THR A 22 -26.59 -7.94 -5.50
C THR A 22 -26.14 -8.36 -6.91
N PRO A 23 -26.51 -7.61 -7.97
CA PRO A 23 -26.02 -7.89 -9.31
C PRO A 23 -24.53 -7.55 -9.40
N ASN A 24 -23.78 -8.37 -10.14
CA ASN A 24 -22.34 -8.21 -10.25
C ASN A 24 -21.96 -6.89 -10.92
N ASP A 25 -22.75 -6.38 -11.87
CA ASP A 25 -22.50 -5.07 -12.47
C ASP A 25 -22.51 -3.94 -11.43
N HIS A 26 -23.48 -3.94 -10.51
CA HIS A 26 -23.54 -2.93 -9.45
C HIS A 26 -22.38 -3.09 -8.48
N LEU A 27 -22.09 -4.33 -8.05
CA LEU A 27 -20.96 -4.60 -7.17
C LEU A 27 -19.64 -4.11 -7.78
N VAL A 28 -19.35 -4.45 -9.04
CA VAL A 28 -18.08 -4.08 -9.66
C VAL A 28 -17.95 -2.57 -9.81
N ARG A 29 -19.02 -1.86 -10.21
CA ARG A 29 -19.00 -0.39 -10.29
C ARG A 29 -18.73 0.23 -8.92
N ASP A 30 -19.44 -0.22 -7.89
CA ASP A 30 -19.24 0.29 -6.53
C ASP A 30 -17.84 0.07 -6.00
N LEU A 31 -17.28 -1.13 -6.22
CA LEU A 31 -15.90 -1.44 -5.84
C LEU A 31 -14.90 -0.54 -6.57
N VAL A 32 -15.13 -0.24 -7.85
CA VAL A 32 -14.29 0.70 -8.61
C VAL A 32 -14.43 2.13 -8.09
N HIS A 33 -15.64 2.59 -7.78
CA HIS A 33 -15.84 3.91 -7.19
C HIS A 33 -15.12 4.03 -5.84
N VAL A 34 -15.22 3.02 -4.97
CA VAL A 34 -14.49 2.98 -3.69
C VAL A 34 -12.98 3.00 -3.93
N HIS A 35 -12.49 2.20 -4.86
CA HIS A 35 -11.07 2.12 -5.19
C HIS A 35 -10.51 3.46 -5.72
N ASN A 36 -11.17 4.06 -6.71
CA ASN A 36 -10.76 5.34 -7.28
C ASN A 36 -10.86 6.46 -6.23
N ALA A 37 -11.91 6.48 -5.40
CA ALA A 37 -12.02 7.46 -4.32
C ALA A 37 -10.93 7.30 -3.27
N ARG A 38 -10.50 6.07 -2.95
CA ARG A 38 -9.33 5.82 -2.07
C ARG A 38 -8.05 6.36 -2.69
N ILE A 39 -7.82 6.15 -3.99
CA ILE A 39 -6.66 6.71 -4.70
C ILE A 39 -6.69 8.23 -4.63
N ARG A 40 -7.82 8.85 -5.01
CA ARG A 40 -7.99 10.30 -4.94
C ARG A 40 -7.70 10.85 -3.56
N LEU A 41 -8.23 10.23 -2.51
CA LEU A 41 -8.00 10.63 -1.13
C LEU A 41 -6.52 10.49 -0.74
N ALA A 42 -5.86 9.39 -1.13
CA ALA A 42 -4.43 9.18 -0.89
C ALA A 42 -3.57 10.22 -1.64
N SER A 43 -3.92 10.55 -2.88
CA SER A 43 -3.26 11.58 -3.70
C SER A 43 -3.43 12.96 -3.08
N LEU A 44 -4.64 13.35 -2.68
CA LEU A 44 -4.88 14.61 -1.95
C LEU A 44 -4.02 14.67 -0.68
N ASN A 45 -3.93 13.57 0.05
CA ASN A 45 -3.12 13.49 1.26
C ASN A 45 -1.61 13.69 1.00
N ALA A 46 -1.14 13.39 -0.21
CA ALA A 46 0.25 13.61 -0.62
C ALA A 46 0.50 15.04 -1.13
N TYR A 47 -0.43 15.63 -1.87
CA TYR A 47 -0.23 16.93 -2.54
C TYR A 47 -0.67 18.15 -1.74
N VAL A 48 -1.73 18.05 -0.94
CA VAL A 48 -2.28 19.18 -0.16
C VAL A 48 -1.27 19.76 0.84
N PRO A 49 -0.42 18.96 1.53
CA PRO A 49 0.65 19.51 2.36
C PRO A 49 1.62 20.43 1.59
N GLY A 50 2.01 20.04 0.38
CA GLY A 50 2.87 20.87 -0.48
C GLY A 50 2.18 22.17 -0.92
N LEU A 51 0.88 22.12 -1.20
CA LEU A 51 0.06 23.31 -1.48
C LEU A 51 0.02 24.27 -0.27
N PHE A 52 -0.12 23.74 0.95
CA PHE A 52 -0.22 24.60 2.14
C PHE A 52 1.11 25.22 2.55
N THR A 53 2.23 24.54 2.28
CA THR A 53 3.57 25.06 2.57
C THR A 53 4.05 26.02 1.49
N HIS A 54 3.90 25.65 0.21
CA HIS A 54 4.50 26.36 -0.92
C HIS A 54 3.48 27.09 -1.80
N GLY A 55 2.21 27.09 -1.45
CA GLY A 55 1.19 27.84 -2.18
C GLY A 55 0.78 27.23 -3.51
N VAL A 56 0.07 28.04 -4.29
CA VAL A 56 -0.58 27.64 -5.55
C VAL A 56 0.45 27.22 -6.61
N ALA A 57 0.07 26.27 -7.47
CA ALA A 57 0.87 25.88 -8.63
C ALA A 57 1.13 27.04 -9.60
N LYS A 58 2.37 27.14 -10.09
CA LYS A 58 2.73 28.04 -11.19
C LYS A 58 2.21 27.47 -12.51
N HIS A 59 1.93 28.38 -13.44
CA HIS A 59 1.60 28.02 -14.80
C HIS A 59 2.71 27.11 -15.39
N PRO A 60 2.39 26.03 -16.14
CA PRO A 60 3.37 25.04 -16.60
C PRO A 60 4.60 25.64 -17.30
N GLN A 61 4.44 26.71 -18.07
CA GLN A 61 5.51 27.42 -18.79
C GLN A 61 6.46 28.21 -17.87
N ASN A 62 6.04 28.53 -16.65
CA ASN A 62 6.79 29.34 -15.68
C ASN A 62 7.41 28.50 -14.56
N GLN A 63 7.29 27.17 -14.62
CA GLN A 63 7.87 26.27 -13.61
C GLN A 63 9.39 26.16 -13.81
N GLY A 64 10.16 26.26 -12.73
CA GLY A 64 11.61 26.06 -12.74
C GLY A 64 12.46 27.15 -13.41
N ILE A 65 11.85 28.27 -13.84
CA ILE A 65 12.55 29.40 -14.48
C ILE A 65 12.60 30.65 -13.60
N ASP A 66 12.43 30.51 -12.29
CA ASP A 66 12.33 31.64 -11.34
C ASP A 66 13.52 32.60 -11.39
N SER A 67 14.72 32.10 -11.70
CA SER A 67 15.94 32.91 -11.85
C SER A 67 16.02 33.68 -13.17
N TYR A 68 15.23 33.29 -14.18
CA TYR A 68 15.23 33.87 -15.53
C TYR A 68 13.91 34.59 -15.86
N ALA A 69 12.89 34.44 -15.02
CA ALA A 69 11.58 35.05 -15.21
C ALA A 69 11.65 36.58 -15.09
N THR A 70 10.94 37.26 -15.97
CA THR A 70 10.86 38.73 -16.01
C THR A 70 10.02 39.28 -14.87
N ASP A 71 9.02 38.51 -14.44
CA ASP A 71 8.16 38.81 -13.29
C ASP A 71 8.68 38.11 -12.03
N GLN A 72 9.16 38.89 -11.08
CA GLN A 72 9.59 38.37 -9.78
C GLN A 72 8.38 37.91 -8.96
N VAL A 73 8.52 36.74 -8.34
CA VAL A 73 7.51 36.20 -7.43
C VAL A 73 7.32 37.15 -6.26
N ARG A 74 6.07 37.61 -6.04
CA ARG A 74 5.71 38.41 -4.88
C ARG A 74 5.75 37.55 -3.63
N LYS A 75 6.72 37.79 -2.75
CA LYS A 75 6.89 37.08 -1.49
C LYS A 75 5.93 37.64 -0.44
N GLU A 76 5.01 36.82 0.02
CA GLU A 76 4.06 37.18 1.08
C GLU A 76 4.57 36.79 2.47
N GLU A 77 3.76 37.00 3.51
CA GLU A 77 4.10 36.81 4.92
C GLU A 77 4.56 35.38 5.25
N PHE A 78 3.97 34.37 4.59
CA PHE A 78 4.27 32.94 4.83
C PHE A 78 5.01 32.28 3.66
N TYR A 79 5.91 33.03 3.01
CA TYR A 79 6.67 32.55 1.85
C TYR A 79 7.72 31.49 2.24
N GLU A 80 7.64 30.31 1.59
CA GLU A 80 8.63 29.24 1.62
C GLU A 80 8.89 28.72 0.20
N GLU A 81 10.13 28.88 -0.27
CA GLU A 81 10.53 28.47 -1.62
C GLU A 81 10.29 26.97 -1.85
N ASP A 82 9.65 26.63 -2.96
CA ASP A 82 9.40 25.25 -3.37
C ASP A 82 10.70 24.63 -3.90
N PRO A 83 11.22 23.54 -3.30
CA PRO A 83 12.40 22.85 -3.80
C PRO A 83 12.27 22.36 -5.25
N LEU A 84 11.04 22.10 -5.72
CA LEU A 84 10.77 21.63 -7.08
C LEU A 84 10.51 22.78 -8.06
N GLY A 85 10.38 24.02 -7.59
CA GLY A 85 10.08 25.19 -8.41
C GLY A 85 8.73 25.13 -9.14
N GLN A 86 7.81 24.27 -8.70
CA GLN A 86 6.49 24.06 -9.31
C GLN A 86 5.44 25.01 -8.74
N ARG A 87 5.60 25.43 -7.48
CA ARG A 87 4.66 26.30 -6.75
C ARG A 87 5.21 27.71 -6.55
N THR A 88 4.30 28.63 -6.23
CA THR A 88 4.58 30.07 -6.05
C THR A 88 5.42 30.40 -4.81
N GLY A 89 5.47 29.50 -3.83
CA GLY A 89 6.12 29.70 -2.53
C GLY A 89 5.23 30.37 -1.48
N ASN A 90 4.07 30.95 -1.85
CA ASN A 90 3.19 31.65 -0.92
C ASN A 90 2.23 30.68 -0.21
N GLY A 91 2.68 30.11 0.92
CA GLY A 91 1.89 29.18 1.71
C GLY A 91 0.83 29.85 2.60
N VAL A 92 0.11 29.01 3.35
CA VAL A 92 -0.95 29.41 4.29
C VAL A 92 -0.38 29.59 5.70
N CYS A 93 -1.11 30.29 6.58
CA CYS A 93 -0.69 30.50 7.96
C CYS A 93 -0.44 29.19 8.74
N PRO A 94 0.48 29.18 9.74
CA PRO A 94 0.86 27.96 10.47
C PRO A 94 -0.29 27.25 11.17
N SER A 95 -1.28 27.99 11.67
CA SER A 95 -2.45 27.41 12.35
C SER A 95 -3.26 26.50 11.41
N LEU A 96 -3.46 26.90 10.17
CA LEU A 96 -4.14 26.07 9.17
C LEU A 96 -3.29 24.87 8.74
N ARG A 97 -1.96 25.03 8.66
CA ARG A 97 -1.04 23.90 8.40
C ARG A 97 -1.11 22.85 9.50
N GLU A 98 -1.24 23.25 10.76
CA GLU A 98 -1.41 22.31 11.88
C GLU A 98 -2.73 21.54 11.78
N THR A 99 -3.84 22.23 11.46
CA THR A 99 -5.14 21.56 11.24
C THR A 99 -5.08 20.56 10.09
N LEU A 100 -4.39 20.92 9.00
CA LEU A 100 -4.14 20.01 7.88
C LEU A 100 -3.31 18.80 8.32
N GLY A 101 -2.27 19.00 9.13
CA GLY A 101 -1.42 17.91 9.64
C GLY A 101 -2.23 16.86 10.40
N ARG A 102 -3.17 17.28 11.26
CA ARG A 102 -4.08 16.36 11.96
C ARG A 102 -4.99 15.63 10.98
N MET A 103 -5.56 16.35 10.01
CA MET A 103 -6.43 15.77 8.99
C MET A 103 -5.70 14.73 8.12
N VAL A 104 -4.44 14.99 7.77
CA VAL A 104 -3.59 14.10 6.98
C VAL A 104 -3.36 12.77 7.70
N GLU A 105 -3.06 12.82 8.99
CA GLU A 105 -2.87 11.63 9.82
C GLU A 105 -4.17 10.84 10.02
N ASP A 106 -5.30 11.52 10.22
CA ASP A 106 -6.62 10.89 10.28
C ASP A 106 -6.95 10.12 8.99
N VAL A 107 -6.65 10.70 7.83
CA VAL A 107 -6.85 10.06 6.52
C VAL A 107 -5.91 8.86 6.33
N LYS A 108 -4.64 8.95 6.75
CA LYS A 108 -3.71 7.80 6.71
C LYS A 108 -4.22 6.66 7.59
N ALA A 109 -4.66 6.98 8.80
CA ALA A 109 -5.21 5.99 9.73
C ALA A 109 -6.47 5.34 9.16
N TYR A 110 -7.36 6.14 8.56
CA TYR A 110 -8.58 5.65 7.90
C TYR A 110 -8.25 4.69 6.74
N LEU A 111 -7.41 5.10 5.79
CA LEU A 111 -7.03 4.25 4.65
C LEU A 111 -6.40 2.93 5.08
N LYS A 112 -5.66 2.91 6.20
CA LYS A 112 -5.10 1.69 6.80
C LYS A 112 -6.17 0.82 7.49
N SER A 113 -7.21 1.43 8.04
CA SER A 113 -8.33 0.72 8.70
C SER A 113 -9.22 -0.03 7.72
N ASN A 114 -9.24 0.36 6.43
CA ASN A 114 -10.04 -0.25 5.37
C ASN A 114 -9.80 -1.76 5.18
N MET A 115 -8.70 -2.29 5.69
CA MET A 115 -8.39 -3.73 5.68
C MET A 115 -9.09 -4.52 6.79
N ARG A 116 -9.61 -3.84 7.81
CA ARG A 116 -10.24 -4.42 9.00
C ARG A 116 -11.75 -4.21 8.99
N GLU A 117 -12.19 -3.04 8.54
CA GLU A 117 -13.59 -2.64 8.51
C GLU A 117 -14.05 -2.37 7.07
N PRO A 118 -15.31 -2.72 6.73
CA PRO A 118 -15.90 -2.41 5.43
C PRO A 118 -15.90 -0.90 5.15
N VAL A 119 -15.52 -0.56 3.92
CA VAL A 119 -15.50 0.83 3.46
C VAL A 119 -16.84 1.19 2.86
N LEU A 120 -17.38 2.31 3.33
CA LEU A 120 -18.61 2.91 2.81
C LEU A 120 -18.26 4.14 1.97
N LEU A 121 -18.87 4.26 0.78
CA LEU A 121 -18.68 5.43 -0.09
C LEU A 121 -18.97 6.78 0.61
N PRO A 122 -20.04 6.92 1.41
CA PRO A 122 -20.31 8.17 2.13
C PRO A 122 -19.17 8.60 3.07
N ALA A 123 -18.51 7.65 3.72
CA ALA A 123 -17.39 7.94 4.63
C ALA A 123 -16.16 8.47 3.86
N LEU A 124 -15.90 7.93 2.66
CA LEU A 124 -14.85 8.48 1.78
C LEU A 124 -15.21 9.88 1.29
N GLN A 125 -16.47 10.11 0.92
CA GLN A 125 -16.94 11.41 0.47
C GLN A 125 -16.81 12.47 1.56
N GLU A 126 -17.16 12.16 2.82
CA GLU A 126 -16.97 13.07 3.95
C GLU A 126 -15.50 13.49 4.11
N LYS A 127 -14.55 12.56 3.94
CA LYS A 127 -13.12 12.88 3.99
C LYS A 127 -12.67 13.74 2.80
N LEU A 128 -13.23 13.55 1.62
CA LEU A 128 -13.01 14.43 0.46
C LEU A 128 -13.58 15.84 0.68
N ASP A 129 -14.77 15.94 1.26
CA ASP A 129 -15.43 17.22 1.54
C ASP A 129 -14.66 18.02 2.61
N ASN A 130 -14.07 17.33 3.59
CA ASN A 130 -13.13 17.94 4.54
C ASN A 130 -11.92 18.56 3.83
N PHE A 131 -11.37 17.90 2.80
CA PHE A 131 -10.26 18.45 2.00
C PHE A 131 -10.73 19.67 1.20
N ARG A 132 -11.94 19.61 0.64
CA ARG A 132 -12.54 20.75 -0.06
C ARG A 132 -12.70 21.95 0.87
N GLY A 133 -13.19 21.72 2.08
CA GLY A 133 -13.39 22.75 3.11
C GLY A 133 -12.08 23.40 3.55
N ILE A 134 -11.05 22.60 3.87
CA ILE A 134 -9.77 23.17 4.33
C ILE A 134 -9.04 23.93 3.21
N VAL A 135 -9.09 23.44 1.97
CA VAL A 135 -8.52 24.13 0.81
C VAL A 135 -9.23 25.46 0.57
N MET A 136 -10.57 25.49 0.69
CA MET A 136 -11.35 26.72 0.57
C MET A 136 -11.01 27.74 1.66
N MET A 137 -10.68 27.31 2.88
CA MET A 137 -10.22 28.19 3.96
C MET A 137 -8.83 28.77 3.69
N GLY A 138 -7.91 27.96 3.13
CA GLY A 138 -6.54 28.40 2.82
C GLY A 138 -6.46 29.27 1.56
N PHE A 139 -7.30 28.99 0.56
CA PHE A 139 -7.29 29.63 -0.76
C PHE A 139 -8.71 30.05 -1.17
N PRO A 140 -9.26 31.13 -0.58
CA PRO A 140 -10.65 31.55 -0.83
C PRO A 140 -10.91 32.02 -2.26
N MET A 141 -9.85 32.42 -2.99
CA MET A 141 -9.94 32.78 -4.41
C MET A 141 -9.91 31.57 -5.35
N GLY A 142 -9.85 30.36 -4.80
CA GLY A 142 -9.73 29.11 -5.54
C GLY A 142 -8.29 28.79 -5.95
N LEU A 143 -8.14 27.63 -6.58
CA LEU A 143 -6.90 27.17 -7.18
C LEU A 143 -7.03 27.23 -8.71
N PRO A 144 -5.91 27.37 -9.45
CA PRO A 144 -5.91 27.26 -10.90
C PRO A 144 -6.38 25.90 -11.37
N GLU A 145 -7.00 25.86 -12.56
CA GLU A 145 -7.51 24.63 -13.17
C GLU A 145 -6.42 23.58 -13.41
N TYR A 146 -5.18 24.01 -13.61
CA TYR A 146 -4.02 23.14 -13.81
C TYR A 146 -3.35 22.69 -12.51
N ASP A 147 -3.82 23.07 -11.32
CA ASP A 147 -3.29 22.54 -10.05
C ASP A 147 -3.84 21.12 -9.83
N ILE A 148 -2.93 20.18 -9.54
CA ILE A 148 -3.26 18.78 -9.24
C ILE A 148 -4.31 18.69 -8.13
N VAL A 149 -4.22 19.53 -7.10
CA VAL A 149 -5.20 19.51 -5.99
C VAL A 149 -6.58 19.93 -6.48
N GLN A 150 -6.67 20.93 -7.36
CA GLN A 150 -7.95 21.39 -7.91
C GLN A 150 -8.58 20.30 -8.78
N MET A 151 -7.81 19.73 -9.71
CA MET A 151 -8.28 18.65 -10.58
C MET A 151 -8.78 17.43 -9.77
N LEU A 152 -8.08 17.06 -8.69
CA LEU A 152 -8.51 15.98 -7.78
C LEU A 152 -9.81 16.32 -7.03
N LEU A 153 -9.99 17.57 -6.58
CA LEU A 153 -11.22 18.01 -5.90
C LEU A 153 -12.44 18.06 -6.85
N ASP A 154 -12.20 18.38 -8.12
CA ASP A 154 -13.23 18.41 -9.16
C ASP A 154 -13.55 17.02 -9.73
N GLY A 155 -12.72 16.02 -9.40
CA GLY A 155 -12.93 14.62 -9.77
C GLY A 155 -12.33 14.23 -11.12
N ASN A 156 -11.46 15.07 -11.68
CA ASN A 156 -10.72 14.82 -12.91
C ASN A 156 -9.45 14.00 -12.61
N ASP A 157 -9.62 12.82 -12.02
CA ASP A 157 -8.51 12.00 -11.51
C ASP A 157 -7.51 11.58 -12.61
N GLU A 158 -8.02 11.29 -13.81
CA GLU A 158 -7.19 10.85 -14.95
C GLU A 158 -6.20 11.94 -15.40
N GLU A 159 -6.67 13.19 -15.45
CA GLU A 159 -5.85 14.34 -15.84
C GLU A 159 -4.90 14.74 -14.71
N ALA A 160 -5.41 14.79 -13.47
CA ALA A 160 -4.63 15.15 -12.30
C ALA A 160 -3.44 14.21 -12.06
N LEU A 161 -3.65 12.91 -12.31
CA LEU A 161 -2.66 11.86 -12.09
C LEU A 161 -1.90 11.49 -13.37
N ALA A 162 -2.09 12.23 -14.46
CA ALA A 162 -1.43 11.94 -15.73
C ALA A 162 0.11 11.91 -15.57
N GLY A 163 0.73 10.80 -15.98
CA GLY A 163 2.17 10.59 -15.84
C GLY A 163 2.65 10.15 -14.45
N LEU A 164 1.76 10.08 -13.45
CA LEU A 164 2.06 9.55 -12.13
C LEU A 164 1.79 8.05 -12.05
N GLN A 165 2.50 7.34 -11.17
CA GLN A 165 2.28 5.91 -10.94
C GLN A 165 0.82 5.61 -10.52
N ALA A 166 0.20 6.51 -9.74
CA ALA A 166 -1.18 6.37 -9.28
C ALA A 166 -2.22 6.32 -10.43
N SER A 167 -1.91 6.89 -11.61
CA SER A 167 -2.79 6.78 -12.79
C SER A 167 -2.87 5.34 -13.33
N GLN A 168 -1.82 4.53 -13.11
CA GLN A 168 -1.84 3.10 -13.46
C GLN A 168 -2.75 2.26 -12.54
N ASP A 169 -3.19 2.81 -11.42
CA ASP A 169 -4.05 2.13 -10.46
C ASP A 169 -5.53 2.51 -10.60
N LEU A 170 -5.83 3.62 -11.30
CA LEU A 170 -7.22 4.01 -11.58
C LEU A 170 -7.94 2.93 -12.40
N MET A 171 -9.23 2.73 -12.20
CA MET A 171 -10.01 1.76 -12.96
C MET A 171 -11.27 2.38 -13.54
N ASP A 172 -11.63 1.98 -14.75
CA ASP A 172 -12.88 2.40 -15.36
C ASP A 172 -14.02 1.47 -14.90
N PRO A 173 -15.11 2.01 -14.30
CA PRO A 173 -16.22 1.22 -13.79
C PRO A 173 -16.94 0.41 -14.88
N ALA A 174 -16.88 0.82 -16.14
CA ALA A 174 -17.52 0.11 -17.25
C ALA A 174 -16.71 -1.11 -17.71
N THR A 175 -15.38 -1.04 -17.70
CA THR A 175 -14.51 -2.10 -18.22
C THR A 175 -13.84 -2.96 -17.17
N ALA A 176 -13.86 -2.58 -15.89
CA ALA A 176 -13.24 -3.36 -14.82
C ALA A 176 -13.82 -4.78 -14.69
N GLU A 177 -12.98 -5.71 -14.25
CA GLU A 177 -13.34 -7.11 -14.01
C GLU A 177 -13.00 -7.50 -12.58
N LEU A 178 -13.88 -8.30 -11.95
CA LEU A 178 -13.67 -8.83 -10.61
C LEU A 178 -13.40 -10.33 -10.67
N TRP A 179 -12.34 -10.76 -10.00
CA TRP A 179 -11.85 -12.13 -10.02
C TRP A 179 -11.76 -12.73 -8.63
N TRP A 180 -12.24 -13.96 -8.46
CA TRP A 180 -12.14 -14.73 -7.23
C TRP A 180 -11.87 -16.19 -7.55
N ALA A 181 -10.89 -16.79 -6.85
CA ALA A 181 -10.53 -18.20 -7.02
C ALA A 181 -10.30 -18.62 -8.50
N GLY A 182 -9.74 -17.71 -9.31
CA GLY A 182 -9.47 -17.94 -10.74
C GLY A 182 -10.71 -17.88 -11.66
N LYS A 183 -11.86 -17.43 -11.14
CA LYS A 183 -13.09 -17.23 -11.92
C LYS A 183 -13.50 -15.75 -11.89
N GLN A 184 -13.96 -15.26 -13.03
CA GLN A 184 -14.49 -13.91 -13.18
C GLN A 184 -15.93 -13.83 -12.64
N PHE A 185 -16.32 -12.69 -12.08
CA PHE A 185 -17.71 -12.30 -11.87
C PHE A 185 -18.22 -11.65 -13.16
N PHE A 186 -19.05 -12.37 -13.92
CA PHE A 186 -19.67 -11.80 -15.11
C PHE A 186 -20.75 -10.79 -14.69
N ARG A 187 -20.85 -9.70 -15.46
CA ARG A 187 -21.72 -8.55 -15.14
C ARG A 187 -23.21 -8.91 -15.10
N ASP A 188 -23.62 -9.90 -15.89
CA ASP A 188 -25.02 -10.36 -16.00
C ASP A 188 -25.46 -11.28 -14.84
N ASP A 189 -24.51 -11.80 -14.07
CA ASP A 189 -24.78 -12.71 -12.94
C ASP A 189 -24.97 -11.93 -11.62
N THR A 190 -25.41 -12.64 -10.57
CA THR A 190 -25.42 -12.14 -9.19
C THR A 190 -24.21 -12.64 -8.40
N VAL A 191 -23.97 -12.02 -7.24
CA VAL A 191 -22.89 -12.45 -6.32
C VAL A 191 -23.13 -13.89 -5.87
N GLY A 192 -24.39 -14.26 -5.65
CA GLY A 192 -24.80 -15.59 -5.20
C GLY A 192 -24.50 -16.70 -6.20
N ASP A 193 -24.45 -16.40 -7.50
CA ASP A 193 -24.12 -17.40 -8.53
C ASP A 193 -22.66 -17.85 -8.46
N ARG A 194 -21.79 -17.02 -7.88
CA ARG A 194 -20.38 -17.33 -7.64
C ARG A 194 -20.17 -17.84 -6.23
N VAL A 195 -20.54 -17.03 -5.24
CA VAL A 195 -20.23 -17.25 -3.81
C VAL A 195 -21.17 -18.28 -3.17
N GLY A 196 -22.29 -18.59 -3.83
CA GLY A 196 -23.36 -19.44 -3.30
C GLY A 196 -24.41 -18.63 -2.54
N LYS A 197 -25.36 -19.34 -1.92
CA LYS A 197 -26.50 -18.74 -1.21
C LYS A 197 -26.20 -18.33 0.25
N ASN A 198 -24.95 -18.49 0.70
CA ASN A 198 -24.59 -18.25 2.09
C ASN A 198 -24.19 -16.78 2.31
N GLU A 199 -25.06 -16.09 3.03
CA GLU A 199 -24.95 -14.72 3.53
C GLU A 199 -23.98 -14.59 4.73
N LYS A 200 -23.02 -15.51 4.91
CA LYS A 200 -21.96 -15.45 5.94
C LYS A 200 -20.60 -15.80 5.35
N THR A 201 -20.37 -15.39 4.10
CA THR A 201 -19.18 -15.75 3.35
C THR A 201 -18.25 -14.54 3.23
N LYS A 202 -16.96 -14.74 3.52
CA LYS A 202 -15.92 -13.78 3.18
C LYS A 202 -15.15 -14.29 1.97
N VAL A 203 -15.05 -13.47 0.92
CA VAL A 203 -14.30 -13.78 -0.30
C VAL A 203 -13.14 -12.82 -0.48
N ILE A 204 -12.01 -13.33 -0.96
CA ILE A 204 -10.84 -12.51 -1.30
C ILE A 204 -10.79 -12.41 -2.81
N ALA A 205 -11.13 -11.23 -3.34
CA ALA A 205 -11.21 -10.97 -4.77
C ALA A 205 -10.15 -9.96 -5.20
N ARG A 206 -9.87 -9.93 -6.50
CA ARG A 206 -8.98 -8.96 -7.14
C ARG A 206 -9.76 -8.22 -8.22
N LEU A 207 -9.59 -6.89 -8.22
CA LEU A 207 -10.03 -6.05 -9.33
C LEU A 207 -8.92 -6.05 -10.40
N ALA A 208 -9.32 -6.20 -11.66
CA ALA A 208 -8.42 -6.19 -12.80
C ALA A 208 -8.95 -5.25 -13.90
N ARG A 209 -8.04 -4.61 -14.62
CA ARG A 209 -8.35 -3.92 -15.88
C ARG A 209 -8.65 -4.95 -16.96
N LYS A 210 -9.56 -4.65 -17.90
CA LYS A 210 -9.99 -5.56 -18.99
C LYS A 210 -8.83 -6.16 -19.80
N SER A 211 -7.72 -5.46 -19.95
CA SER A 211 -6.55 -5.93 -20.69
C SER A 211 -5.60 -6.81 -19.88
N GLY A 212 -5.80 -6.96 -18.56
CA GLY A 212 -4.91 -7.68 -17.65
C GLY A 212 -5.16 -9.19 -17.57
N GLY A 213 -6.30 -9.67 -18.07
CA GLY A 213 -6.69 -11.07 -17.97
C GLY A 213 -6.86 -11.56 -16.53
N ALA A 214 -6.89 -12.89 -16.35
CA ALA A 214 -6.98 -13.48 -15.04
C ALA A 214 -5.76 -13.08 -14.18
N PRO A 215 -5.96 -12.61 -12.94
CA PRO A 215 -4.85 -12.20 -12.09
C PRO A 215 -3.89 -13.37 -11.87
N GLN A 216 -2.59 -13.08 -11.94
CA GLN A 216 -1.55 -14.08 -11.74
C GLN A 216 -1.72 -14.74 -10.37
N ARG A 217 -1.63 -16.08 -10.35
CA ARG A 217 -1.64 -16.85 -9.09
C ARG A 217 -0.46 -16.40 -8.23
N GLU A 218 -0.75 -16.09 -6.98
CA GLU A 218 0.28 -15.78 -6.00
C GLU A 218 1.16 -17.03 -5.78
N PRO A 219 2.47 -16.83 -5.54
CA PRO A 219 3.32 -17.92 -5.08
C PRO A 219 2.74 -18.48 -3.79
N ALA A 220 2.67 -19.81 -3.69
CA ALA A 220 2.08 -20.49 -2.53
C ALA A 220 2.86 -20.27 -1.21
N VAL A 221 4.02 -19.63 -1.28
CA VAL A 221 4.94 -19.40 -0.17
C VAL A 221 5.24 -17.90 -0.14
N SER A 222 5.01 -17.26 1.00
CA SER A 222 5.39 -15.85 1.18
C SER A 222 6.90 -15.66 1.04
N GLU A 223 7.38 -14.46 0.74
CA GLU A 223 8.84 -14.23 0.62
C GLU A 223 9.58 -14.54 1.91
N ASP A 224 8.97 -14.27 3.06
CA ASP A 224 9.55 -14.52 4.37
C ASP A 224 9.61 -16.01 4.69
N GLU A 225 8.56 -16.76 4.37
CA GLU A 225 8.58 -18.23 4.44
C GLU A 225 9.59 -18.83 3.45
N ARG A 226 9.74 -18.24 2.25
CA ARG A 226 10.73 -18.66 1.26
C ARG A 226 12.14 -18.45 1.78
N LYS A 227 12.43 -17.31 2.43
CA LYS A 227 13.72 -17.04 3.08
C LYS A 227 13.97 -17.98 4.24
N ALA A 228 12.97 -18.24 5.09
CA ALA A 228 13.07 -19.18 6.19
C ALA A 228 13.31 -20.62 5.70
N MET A 229 12.63 -21.01 4.61
CA MET A 229 12.80 -22.29 3.95
C MET A 229 14.21 -22.43 3.34
N MET A 230 14.69 -21.41 2.62
CA MET A 230 16.05 -21.36 2.09
C MET A 230 17.10 -21.44 3.20
N ALA A 231 16.92 -20.70 4.30
CA ALA A 231 17.81 -20.72 5.46
C ALA A 231 17.83 -22.11 6.13
N HIS A 232 16.66 -22.74 6.28
CA HIS A 232 16.56 -24.09 6.82
C HIS A 232 17.25 -25.12 5.91
N TYR A 233 17.05 -25.05 4.59
CA TYR A 233 17.72 -25.95 3.65
C TYR A 233 19.24 -25.73 3.62
N PHE A 234 19.69 -24.49 3.67
CA PHE A 234 21.12 -24.17 3.74
C PHE A 234 21.75 -24.74 5.02
N LYS A 235 21.12 -24.52 6.17
CA LYS A 235 21.58 -25.07 7.45
C LYS A 235 21.62 -26.60 7.41
N LYS A 236 20.57 -27.25 6.88
CA LYS A 236 20.56 -28.71 6.72
C LYS A 236 21.66 -29.20 5.79
N GLN A 237 21.97 -28.46 4.73
CA GLN A 237 23.01 -28.82 3.78
C GLN A 237 24.39 -28.67 4.41
N GLU A 238 24.62 -27.64 5.23
CA GLU A 238 25.83 -27.52 6.04
C GLU A 238 25.95 -28.63 7.09
N GLU A 239 24.86 -28.97 7.79
CA GLU A 239 24.82 -30.08 8.74
C GLU A 239 25.13 -31.42 8.05
N LEU A 240 24.54 -31.68 6.87
CA LEU A 240 24.82 -32.89 6.10
C LEU A 240 26.23 -32.92 5.53
N LYS A 241 26.75 -31.78 5.09
CA LYS A 241 28.14 -31.68 4.64
C LYS A 241 29.09 -31.94 5.80
N LYS A 242 28.82 -31.36 6.97
CA LYS A 242 29.59 -31.60 8.18
C LYS A 242 29.54 -33.07 8.59
N LEU A 243 28.36 -33.69 8.56
CA LEU A 243 28.21 -35.13 8.82
C LEU A 243 28.99 -36.00 7.81
N ALA A 244 29.10 -35.56 6.55
CA ALA A 244 29.88 -36.26 5.53
C ALA A 244 31.40 -36.02 5.67
N ASP A 245 31.80 -34.86 6.17
CA ASP A 245 33.19 -34.50 6.46
C ASP A 245 33.65 -35.03 7.84
N GLU A 246 32.73 -35.47 8.71
CA GLU A 246 33.02 -36.18 9.96
C GLU A 246 33.48 -37.61 9.62
N ASP A 247 34.80 -37.81 9.51
CA ASP A 247 35.44 -39.11 9.31
C ASP A 247 35.07 -40.08 10.45
N GLU A 248 34.85 -41.36 10.12
CA GLU A 248 34.42 -42.45 11.05
C GLU A 248 35.31 -42.64 12.31
N ASP A 249 36.46 -41.98 12.36
CA ASP A 249 37.45 -42.06 13.44
C ASP A 249 37.24 -41.02 14.56
N ASP A 250 36.33 -40.03 14.43
CA ASP A 250 36.08 -39.06 15.51
C ASP A 250 35.51 -39.71 16.80
N TYR A 251 34.83 -40.85 16.66
CA TYR A 251 34.43 -41.70 17.79
C TYR A 251 35.63 -42.28 18.56
N LEU A 252 36.78 -42.54 17.91
CA LEU A 252 37.98 -43.09 18.56
C LEU A 252 38.62 -42.08 19.53
N HIS A 253 38.41 -40.79 19.31
CA HIS A 253 38.86 -39.71 20.21
C HIS A 253 37.81 -39.28 21.23
N SER A 254 36.62 -39.90 21.22
CA SER A 254 35.57 -39.60 22.19
C SER A 254 35.99 -40.02 23.60
N SER A 255 35.62 -39.23 24.61
CA SER A 255 35.87 -39.55 26.02
C SER A 255 35.22 -40.87 26.46
N TRP A 256 34.20 -41.32 25.75
CA TRP A 256 33.51 -42.60 25.95
C TRP A 256 34.34 -43.80 25.47
N ALA A 257 35.10 -43.65 24.37
CA ALA A 257 35.92 -44.71 23.81
C ALA A 257 37.24 -44.93 24.58
N ASN A 258 37.56 -44.12 25.60
CA ASN A 258 38.80 -44.25 26.36
C ASN A 258 38.67 -45.37 27.42
N PRO A 259 39.34 -46.53 27.24
CA PRO A 259 39.24 -47.67 28.18
C PRO A 259 39.87 -47.37 29.55
N SER A 260 40.62 -46.28 29.68
CA SER A 260 41.24 -45.83 30.93
C SER A 260 40.46 -44.70 31.64
N ALA A 261 39.34 -44.23 31.08
CA ALA A 261 38.59 -43.08 31.60
C ALA A 261 38.16 -43.26 33.07
N LEU A 262 37.58 -44.40 33.42
CA LEU A 262 37.15 -44.70 34.79
C LEU A 262 38.34 -44.74 35.76
N LYS A 263 39.46 -45.32 35.32
CA LYS A 263 40.70 -45.41 36.10
C LYS A 263 41.31 -44.03 36.36
N ASN A 264 41.29 -43.15 35.36
CA ASN A 264 41.80 -41.78 35.49
C ASN A 264 40.90 -40.91 36.37
N GLN A 265 39.57 -41.12 36.30
CA GLN A 265 38.61 -40.46 37.17
C GLN A 265 38.78 -40.86 38.63
N LEU A 266 38.97 -42.16 38.91
CA LEU A 266 39.23 -42.68 40.26
C LEU A 266 40.59 -42.23 40.83
N ARG A 267 41.59 -41.98 39.99
CA ARG A 267 42.93 -41.54 40.40
C ARG A 267 43.11 -40.01 40.38
N GLY A 268 42.09 -39.26 39.98
CA GLY A 268 42.14 -37.79 39.90
C GLY A 268 43.04 -37.25 38.80
N THR A 269 43.42 -38.05 37.81
CA THR A 269 44.39 -37.68 36.75
C THR A 269 43.74 -37.21 35.45
N ASN A 270 42.45 -36.87 35.45
CA ASN A 270 41.69 -36.48 34.24
C ASN A 270 42.23 -35.24 33.50
N ASN A 271 43.01 -34.37 34.15
CA ASN A 271 43.57 -33.16 33.53
C ASN A 271 44.96 -33.35 32.89
N LEU A 272 45.53 -34.55 32.96
CA LEU A 272 46.81 -34.85 32.33
C LEU A 272 46.54 -35.39 30.91
N ARG A 273 46.74 -34.55 29.89
CA ARG A 273 46.75 -35.03 28.50
C ARG A 273 47.98 -35.94 28.33
N PRO A 274 47.83 -37.20 27.92
CA PRO A 274 48.97 -37.98 27.46
C PRO A 274 49.56 -37.29 26.22
N PHE A 275 50.89 -37.22 26.13
CA PHE A 275 51.60 -36.77 24.93
C PHE A 275 51.33 -37.70 23.76
#